data_AF-A0A177QL20-F1
#
_entry.id   AF-A0A177QL20-F1
#
_cell.length_a   1.000
_cell.length_b   1.000
_cell.length_c   1.000
_cell.angle_alpha   90.00
_cell.angle_beta   90.00
_cell.angle_gamma   90.00
#
_symmetry.space_group_name_H-M   'P 1'
#
loop_
_entity.id
_entity.type
_entity.pdbx_description
1 polymer ?
#
loop_
_entity_poly.entity_id
_entity_poly.type
_entity_poly.pdbx_seq_one_letter_code
_entity_poly.pdbx_strand_id
1 'polypeptide(L)' 'MRTLERKQDTRRKIQMGGLVKKAGLENESTAVLYGLLLEAAEYLQSEEAESVKSRWRLKGDIGLTMSEGN' A
#
# COMPACT_ATOMS: atom_id res chain seq x y z
N MET A 1 18.04 23.04 -16.25
CA MET A 1 17.91 22.54 -14.86
C MET A 1 16.89 21.42 -14.82
N ARG A 2 17.30 20.15 -14.90
CA ARG A 2 16.40 18.98 -15.04
C ARG A 2 16.77 17.83 -14.08
N THR A 3 17.35 18.17 -12.93
CA THR A 3 18.02 17.19 -12.05
C THR A 3 17.56 17.26 -10.59
N LEU A 4 16.75 18.25 -10.21
CA LEU A 4 16.25 18.42 -8.83
C LEU A 4 14.89 17.77 -8.59
N GLU A 5 14.04 17.64 -9.62
CA GLU A 5 12.73 16.99 -9.52
C GLU A 5 12.84 15.48 -9.25
N ARG A 6 13.90 14.83 -9.76
CA ARG A 6 14.13 13.39 -9.54
C ARG A 6 14.54 13.04 -8.11
N LYS A 7 15.19 13.96 -7.39
CA LYS A 7 15.69 13.68 -6.03
C LYS A 7 14.60 13.72 -4.96
N GLN A 8 13.55 14.51 -5.16
CA GLN A 8 12.39 14.51 -4.26
C GLN A 8 11.49 13.29 -4.49
N ASP A 9 11.40 12.85 -5.75
CA ASP A 9 10.58 11.73 -6.17
C ASP A 9 11.09 10.38 -5.60
N THR A 10 12.41 10.20 -5.53
CA THR A 10 13.01 9.02 -4.87
C THR A 10 12.78 9.01 -3.35
N ARG A 11 12.75 10.17 -2.69
CA ARG A 11 12.53 10.21 -1.22
C ARG A 11 11.08 9.96 -0.82
N ARG A 12 10.10 10.45 -1.59
CA ARG A 12 8.67 10.14 -1.37
C ARG A 12 8.35 8.66 -1.59
N LYS A 13 8.94 8.04 -2.61
CA LYS A 13 8.77 6.61 -2.93
C LYS A 13 9.38 5.66 -1.87
N ILE A 14 10.40 6.11 -1.12
CA ILE A 14 11.07 5.31 -0.08
C ILE A 14 10.34 5.37 1.27
N GLN A 15 9.66 6.48 1.60
CA GLN A 15 8.93 6.61 2.87
C GLN A 15 7.44 6.20 2.81
N MET A 16 6.80 6.25 1.64
CA MET A 16 5.36 5.94 1.48
C MET A 16 5.02 4.76 0.56
N GLY A 17 5.98 3.89 0.23
CA GLY A 17 5.62 2.50 -0.05
C GLY A 17 5.83 1.99 -1.46
N GLY A 18 6.71 1.00 -1.55
CA GLY A 18 6.65 0.01 -2.62
C GLY A 18 5.29 -0.69 -2.66
N LEU A 19 4.63 -0.90 -1.52
CA LEU A 19 3.30 -1.54 -1.46
C LEU A 19 2.18 -0.65 -1.99
N VAL A 20 2.17 0.65 -1.66
CA VAL A 20 1.15 1.60 -2.16
C VAL A 20 1.25 1.73 -3.68
N LYS A 21 2.48 1.79 -4.21
CA LYS A 21 2.73 1.81 -5.65
C LYS A 21 2.39 0.46 -6.31
N LYS A 22 2.74 -0.67 -5.71
CA LYS A 22 2.36 -2.01 -6.22
C LYS A 22 0.84 -2.23 -6.20
N ALA A 23 0.12 -1.55 -5.31
CA ALA A 23 -1.33 -1.54 -5.24
C ALA A 23 -1.99 -0.53 -6.22
N GLY A 24 -1.21 0.28 -6.94
CA GLY A 24 -1.74 1.29 -7.88
C GLY A 24 -2.35 2.52 -7.20
N LEU A 25 -1.99 2.79 -5.94
CA LEU A 25 -2.55 3.87 -5.12
C LEU A 25 -1.60 5.08 -4.98
N GLU A 26 -0.55 5.18 -5.80
CA GLU A 26 0.46 6.23 -5.66
C GLU A 26 -0.03 7.65 -6.01
N ASN A 27 -1.18 7.76 -6.69
CA ASN A 27 -1.81 9.03 -7.05
C ASN A 27 -2.90 9.46 -6.05
N GLU A 28 -3.23 8.60 -5.09
CA GLU A 28 -4.26 8.90 -4.11
C GLU A 28 -3.77 9.89 -3.05
N SER A 29 -4.70 10.68 -2.53
CA SER A 29 -4.37 11.64 -1.47
C SER A 29 -4.03 10.92 -0.16
N THR A 30 -3.17 11.54 0.66
CA THR A 30 -2.83 11.01 1.99
C THR A 30 -4.05 10.77 2.87
N ALA A 31 -5.10 11.59 2.74
CA ALA A 31 -6.34 11.43 3.48
C ALA A 31 -7.10 10.14 3.07
N VAL A 32 -7.11 9.81 1.77
CA VAL A 32 -7.72 8.58 1.25
C VAL A 32 -6.95 7.35 1.73
N LEU A 33 -5.61 7.37 1.61
CA LEU A 33 -4.77 6.28 2.10
C LEU A 33 -4.92 6.07 3.61
N TYR A 34 -5.00 7.17 4.37
CA TYR A 34 -5.18 7.10 5.81
C TYR A 34 -6.57 6.57 6.19
N GLY A 35 -7.63 6.98 5.48
CA GLY A 35 -8.97 6.43 5.66
C GLY A 35 -9.02 4.91 5.42
N LEU A 36 -8.38 4.45 4.34
CA LEU A 36 -8.27 3.01 4.04
C LEU A 36 -7.55 2.24 5.16
N LEU A 37 -6.50 2.82 5.74
CA LEU A 37 -5.78 2.20 6.87
C LEU A 37 -6.61 2.20 8.15
N LEU A 38 -7.45 3.21 8.38
CA LEU A 38 -8.37 3.27 9.52
C LEU A 38 -9.45 2.19 9.41
N GLU A 39 -10.12 2.08 8.25
CA GLU A 39 -11.08 1.00 8.00
C GLU A 39 -10.41 -0.37 8.18
N ALA A 40 -9.18 -0.52 7.67
CA ALA A 40 -8.44 -1.75 7.87
C ALA A 40 -8.18 -2.04 9.36
N ALA A 41 -7.82 -1.02 10.15
CA ALA A 41 -7.61 -1.16 11.58
C ALA A 41 -8.89 -1.55 12.33
N GLU A 42 -10.05 -1.01 11.93
CA GLU A 42 -11.36 -1.37 12.50
C GLU A 42 -11.69 -2.85 12.26
N TYR A 43 -11.51 -3.35 11.02
CA TYR A 43 -11.73 -4.77 10.74
C TYR A 43 -10.81 -5.68 11.53
N LEU A 44 -9.56 -5.26 11.77
CA LEU A 44 -8.59 -6.03 12.56
C LEU A 44 -8.87 -6.02 14.07
N GLN A 45 -9.72 -5.12 14.55
CA GLN A 45 -10.18 -5.06 15.94
C GLN A 45 -11.52 -5.77 16.15
N SER A 46 -12.20 -6.17 15.08
CA SER A 46 -13.46 -6.92 15.14
C SER A 46 -13.24 -8.39 15.51
N GLU A 47 -14.31 -9.09 15.90
CA GLU A 47 -14.28 -10.54 16.16
C GLU A 47 -13.89 -11.37 14.91
N GLU A 48 -14.04 -10.79 13.72
CA GLU A 48 -13.71 -11.42 12.44
C GLU A 48 -12.25 -11.17 12.00
N ALA A 49 -11.45 -10.53 12.85
CA ALA A 49 -10.09 -10.10 12.53
C ALA A 49 -9.23 -11.20 11.92
N GLU A 50 -9.31 -12.44 12.41
CA GLU A 50 -8.49 -13.55 11.93
C GLU A 50 -8.88 -14.01 10.50
N SER A 51 -10.18 -14.04 10.23
CA SER A 51 -10.72 -14.32 8.89
C SER A 51 -10.31 -13.23 7.91
N VAL A 52 -10.42 -11.97 8.32
CA VAL A 52 -10.03 -10.81 7.51
C VAL A 52 -8.53 -10.80 7.22
N LYS A 53 -7.68 -11.06 8.23
CA LYS A 53 -6.22 -11.19 8.08
C LYS A 53 -5.86 -12.30 7.09
N SER A 54 -6.47 -13.46 7.23
CA SER A 54 -6.20 -14.61 6.35
C SER A 54 -6.51 -14.27 4.90
N ARG A 55 -7.65 -13.62 4.65
CA ARG A 55 -8.06 -13.15 3.32
C ARG A 55 -7.11 -12.10 2.74
N TRP A 56 -6.71 -11.11 3.55
CA TRP A 56 -5.80 -10.06 3.09
C TRP A 56 -4.39 -10.59 2.82
N ARG A 57 -3.91 -11.53 3.64
CA ARG A 57 -2.64 -12.20 3.43
C ARG A 57 -2.62 -12.96 2.11
N LEU A 58 -3.64 -13.78 1.83
CA LEU A 58 -3.74 -14.52 0.57
C LEU A 58 -3.72 -13.57 -0.64
N LYS A 59 -4.48 -12.47 -0.59
CA LYS A 59 -4.48 -11.47 -1.66
C LYS A 59 -3.12 -10.78 -1.81
N GLY A 60 -2.46 -10.46 -0.70
CA GLY A 60 -1.14 -9.84 -0.67
C GLY A 60 -0.08 -10.76 -1.28
N ASP A 61 -0.05 -12.03 -0.88
CA ASP A 61 0.90 -13.02 -1.40
C ASP A 61 0.75 -13.20 -2.92
N ILE A 62 -0.49 -13.34 -3.42
CA ILE A 62 -0.76 -13.43 -4.86
C ILE A 62 -0.31 -12.14 -5.58
N GLY A 63 -0.69 -10.97 -5.05
CA GLY A 63 -0.34 -9.68 -5.66
C GLY A 63 1.17 -9.43 -5.71
N LEU A 64 1.90 -9.85 -4.67
CA LEU A 64 3.34 -9.72 -4.60
C LEU A 64 4.03 -10.66 -5.60
N THR A 65 3.64 -11.93 -5.67
CA THR A 65 4.21 -12.89 -6.64
C THR A 65 3.97 -12.47 -8.08
N MET A 66 2.78 -11.93 -8.40
CA MET A 66 2.46 -11.43 -9.75
C MET A 66 3.25 -10.16 -10.11
N SER A 67 3.67 -9.36 -9.12
CA SER A 67 4.44 -8.13 -9.34
C SER A 67 5.93 -8.33 -9.61
N GLU A 68 6.47 -9.53 -9.34
CA GLU A 68 7.91 -9.84 -9.46
C GLU A 68 8.26 -10.57 -10.76
N GLY A 69 7.28 -10.87 -11.62
CA GLY A 69 7.44 -11.65 -12.86
C GLY A 69 7.57 -10.86 -14.16
N ASN A 70 7.87 -9.56 -14.15
CA ASN A 70 8.01 -8.73 -15.35
C ASN A 70 9.18 -7.74 -15.28
#